data_AF-A0A0F3H0T0-F1
#
_entry.id   AF-A0A0F3H0T0-F1
#
_cell.length_a   1.000
_cell.length_b   1.000
_cell.length_c   1.000
_cell.angle_alpha   90.00
_cell.angle_beta   90.00
_cell.angle_gamma   90.00
#
_symmetry.space_group_name_H-M   'P 1'
#
loop_
_entity.id
_entity.type
_entity.pdbx_description
1 polymer ?
#
loop_
_entity_poly.entity_id
_entity_poly.type
_entity_poly.pdbx_seq_one_letter_code
_entity_poly.pdbx_strand_id
1 'polypeptide(L)' 'MPAALNAANEAVVGLFLDNAIRFNQIPAIINNVMSRHKSIRCDDLETIFEVDRWARSTVAEMIKEV' A
#
# COMPACT_ATOMS: atom_id res chain seq x y z
N MET A 1 6.47 -7.62 -5.74
CA MET A 1 6.32 -7.76 -4.27
C MET A 1 7.01 -6.67 -3.43
N PRO A 2 8.34 -6.45 -3.47
CA PRO A 2 8.99 -5.51 -2.55
C PRO A 2 8.53 -4.05 -2.72
N ALA A 3 8.34 -3.60 -3.97
CA ALA A 3 7.83 -2.26 -4.26
C ALA A 3 6.41 -2.03 -3.71
N ALA A 4 5.51 -3.02 -3.88
CA ALA A 4 4.14 -2.96 -3.37
C ALA A 4 4.11 -2.82 -1.85
N LEU A 5 4.91 -3.63 -1.15
CA LEU A 5 4.99 -3.59 0.31
C LEU A 5 5.54 -2.25 0.79
N ASN A 6 6.61 -1.74 0.17
CA ASN A 6 7.21 -0.47 0.58
C ASN A 6 6.23 0.69 0.39
N ALA A 7 5.59 0.77 -0.78
CA ALA A 7 4.60 1.79 -1.10
C ALA A 7 3.38 1.74 -0.17
N ALA A 8 2.88 0.54 0.13
CA ALA A 8 1.81 0.34 1.10
C ALA A 8 2.22 0.79 2.50
N ASN A 9 3.43 0.41 2.95
CA ASN A 9 3.94 0.80 4.26
C ASN A 9 4.06 2.33 4.39
N GLU A 10 4.64 3.01 3.40
CA GLU A 10 4.75 4.48 3.41
C GLU A 10 3.38 5.17 3.46
N ALA A 11 2.42 4.72 2.66
CA ALA A 11 1.07 5.29 2.66
C ALA A 11 0.36 5.08 4.01
N VAL A 12 0.46 3.87 4.58
CA VAL A 12 -0.19 3.53 5.85
C VAL A 12 0.47 4.24 7.03
N VAL A 13 1.79 4.38 7.03
CA VAL A 13 2.50 5.18 8.04
C VAL A 13 2.11 6.65 7.95
N GLY A 14 1.95 7.20 6.74
CA GLY A 14 1.42 8.55 6.55
C GLY A 14 0.06 8.74 7.23
N LEU A 15 -0.88 7.82 7.00
CA LEU A 15 -2.19 7.82 7.65
C LEU A 15 -2.10 7.74 9.18
N PHE A 16 -1.16 6.97 9.71
CA PHE A 16 -0.94 6.88 11.16
C PHE A 16 -0.42 8.22 11.71
N LEU A 17 0.55 8.85 11.04
CA LEU A 17 1.10 10.15 11.43
C LEU A 17 0.04 11.26 11.35
N ASP A 18 -0.88 11.16 10.40
CA ASP A 18 -2.03 12.06 10.25
C ASP A 18 -3.19 11.76 11.24
N ASN A 19 -3.00 10.81 12.17
CA ASN A 19 -4.02 10.34 13.13
C ASN A 19 -5.30 9.78 12.48
N ALA A 20 -5.24 9.40 11.19
CA ALA A 20 -6.37 8.81 10.47
C ALA A 20 -6.60 7.33 10.84
N ILE A 21 -5.55 6.65 11.30
CA ILE A 21 -5.61 5.25 11.77
C ILE A 21 -4.81 5.07 13.06
N ARG A 22 -5.12 4.00 13.79
CA ARG A 22 -4.35 3.56 14.96
C ARG A 22 -3.18 2.66 14.54
N PHE A 23 -2.14 2.62 15.37
CA PHE A 23 -0.94 1.79 15.14
C PHE A 23 -1.26 0.30 14.89
N ASN A 24 -2.24 -0.27 15.60
CA ASN A 24 -2.62 -1.67 15.44
C ASN A 24 -3.35 -1.98 14.13
N GLN A 25 -3.80 -0.97 13.38
CA GLN A 25 -4.43 -1.14 12.07
C GLN A 25 -3.39 -1.28 10.94
N ILE A 26 -2.15 -0.82 11.16
CA ILE A 26 -1.10 -0.81 10.15
C ILE A 26 -0.87 -2.20 9.53
N PRO A 27 -0.66 -3.29 10.30
CA PRO A 27 -0.40 -4.61 9.71
C PRO A 27 -1.61 -5.16 8.94
N ALA A 28 -2.82 -4.87 9.40
CA ALA A 28 -4.05 -5.35 8.76
C ALA A 28 -4.26 -4.71 7.38
N ILE A 29 -4.02 -3.40 7.26
CA ILE A 29 -4.12 -2.67 5.99
C ILE A 29 -3.05 -3.14 5.02
N ILE A 30 -1.79 -3.24 5.48
CA ILE A 30 -0.68 -3.74 4.65
C ILE A 30 -0.97 -5.16 4.15
N ASN A 31 -1.44 -6.06 5.01
CA ASN A 31 -1.80 -7.43 4.61
C ASN A 31 -2.91 -7.45 3.55
N ASN A 32 -3.90 -6.55 3.65
CA ASN A 32 -4.97 -6.46 2.68
C ASN A 32 -4.46 -5.96 1.31
N VAL A 33 -3.57 -4.96 1.30
CA VAL A 33 -2.94 -4.52 0.04
C VAL A 33 -2.14 -5.67 -0.57
N MET A 34 -1.32 -6.34 0.24
CA MET A 34 -0.48 -7.45 -0.23
C MET A 34 -1.29 -8.65 -0.73
N SER A 35 -2.46 -8.95 -0.16
CA SER A 35 -3.33 -10.03 -0.63
C SER A 35 -4.00 -9.72 -1.96
N ARG A 36 -4.19 -8.43 -2.29
CA ARG A 36 -4.69 -7.97 -3.59
C ARG A 36 -3.59 -7.87 -4.65
N HIS A 37 -2.32 -7.81 -4.25
CA HIS A 37 -1.20 -7.68 -5.17
C HIS A 37 -1.03 -8.95 -6.00
N LYS A 38 -1.05 -8.80 -7.32
CA LYS A 38 -0.61 -9.86 -8.23
C LYS A 38 0.89 -9.67 -8.47
N SER A 39 1.66 -10.75 -8.32
CA SER A 39 3.09 -10.70 -8.61
C SER A 39 3.29 -10.46 -10.10
N ILE A 40 4.01 -9.39 -10.43
CA ILE A 40 4.34 -8.99 -11.80
C ILE A 40 5.86 -9.01 -11.92
N ARG A 41 6.35 -9.52 -13.06
CA ARG A 41 7.77 -9.46 -13.39
C ARG A 41 8.14 -8.00 -13.66
N CYS A 42 9.20 -7.54 -13.01
CA CYS A 42 9.61 -6.15 -13.07
C CYS A 42 10.94 -6.04 -13.83
N ASP A 43 10.85 -5.74 -15.12
CA ASP A 43 12.04 -5.62 -15.99
C ASP A 43 12.41 -4.15 -16.28
N ASP A 44 11.59 -3.19 -15.83
CA ASP A 44 11.77 -1.75 -16.03
C ASP A 44 11.29 -0.93 -14.81
N LEU A 45 11.63 0.37 -14.81
CA LEU A 45 11.23 1.31 -13.77
C LEU A 45 9.74 1.68 -13.85
N GLU A 46 9.14 1.63 -15.03
CA GLU A 46 7.74 1.99 -15.23
C GLU A 46 6.84 1.04 -14.44
N THR A 47 7.11 -0.26 -14.51
CA THR A 47 6.45 -1.30 -13.71
C THR A 47 6.59 -1.03 -12.20
N ILE A 48 7.74 -0.54 -11.73
CA ILE A 48 7.92 -0.18 -10.30
C ILE A 48 6.99 0.97 -9.93
N PHE A 49 6.93 2.02 -10.75
CA PHE A 49 6.08 3.18 -10.50
C PHE A 49 4.59 2.85 -10.56
N GLU A 50 4.19 1.96 -11.47
CA GLU A 50 2.82 1.45 -11.53
C GLU A 50 2.45 0.68 -10.26
N VAL A 51 3.33 -0.20 -9.80
CA VAL A 51 3.12 -0.97 -8.56
C VAL A 51 3.05 -0.06 -7.33
N ASP A 52 3.91 0.96 -7.23
CA ASP A 52 3.86 1.96 -6.15
C ASP A 52 2.52 2.72 -6.17
N ARG A 53 2.14 3.26 -7.34
CA ARG A 53 0.88 4.03 -7.49
C ARG A 53 -0.34 3.18 -7.16
N TRP A 54 -0.35 1.93 -7.62
CA TRP A 54 -1.40 0.97 -7.33
C TRP A 54 -1.51 0.71 -5.82
N ALA A 55 -0.39 0.45 -5.14
CA ALA A 55 -0.39 0.18 -3.70
C ALA A 55 -0.93 1.37 -2.89
N ARG A 56 -0.48 2.60 -3.20
CA ARG A 56 -0.99 3.83 -2.56
C ARG A 56 -2.47 4.05 -2.81
N SER A 57 -2.93 3.84 -4.05
CA SER A 57 -4.35 3.98 -4.40
C SER A 57 -5.21 2.96 -3.65
N THR A 58 -4.74 1.71 -3.55
CA THR A 58 -5.44 0.65 -2.81
C THR A 58 -5.55 0.99 -1.32
N VAL A 59 -4.49 1.56 -0.70
CA VAL A 59 -4.57 2.07 0.68
C VAL A 59 -5.61 3.19 0.80
N ALA A 60 -5.62 4.16 -0.11
CA ALA A 60 -6.55 5.27 -0.08
C ALA A 60 -8.02 4.85 -0.23
N GLU A 61 -8.29 3.83 -1.06
CA GLU A 61 -9.62 3.23 -1.20
C GLU A 61 -10.12 2.64 0.11
N MET A 62 -9.26 1.94 0.85
CA MET A 62 -9.64 1.32 2.13
C MET A 62 -10.05 2.32 3.20
N ILE A 63 -9.58 3.57 3.13
CA ILE A 63 -9.94 4.62 4.09
C ILE A 63 -11.24 5.33 3.72
N LYS A 64 -11.61 5.35 2.43
CA LYS A 64 -12.89 5.94 1.99
C LYS A 64 -14.11 5.10 2.36
N GLU A 65 -13.91 3.83 2.69
CA GLU A 65 -14.95 2.87 3.04
C GLU A 65 -15.16 2.72 4.57
N VAL A 66 -14.48 3.54 5.39
CA VAL A 66 -14.58 3.55 6.87
C VAL A 66 -15.30 4.81 7.34
#